data_AF-A0A381Z8Q1-F1
#
_entry.id   AF-A0A381Z8Q1-F1
#
_cell.length_a   1.000
_cell.length_b   1.000
_cell.length_c   1.000
_cell.angle_alpha   90.00
_cell.angle_beta   90.00
_cell.angle_gamma   90.00
#
_symmetry.space_group_name_H-M   'P 1'
#
loop_
_entity.id
_entity.type
_entity.pdbx_description
1 polymer ?
#
loop_
_entity_poly.entity_id
_entity_poly.type
_entity_poly.pdbx_seq_one_letter_code
_entity_poly.pdbx_strand_id
1 'polypeptide(L)'
;MNNIINAILKSKEHANLDSFSFRYGYYFLEDTNLNFFNVTEFKDKEIRDSDKKYGVRASFNLPNKNKPLQGKFILLKSNNSIVTVIREGSTFRTEELLSETLRKLRIDGDITPDDNVEMYKKNIRNHVDVIKHLSDKIGSKKVQIAEEEANKKIEKIAIALRITAQRADNAELRVKEVEEELERFRAQERSANAQGSTQTLERVKILEAVNTEVMHRGSSCTELVMEDSTRLYMKTITFDRDLQVTAKAKTLVGRKVKTSCWDPIREPGKWSSQGYFRNVYALSDEDLN
;
A
#
# COMPACT_ATOMS: atom_id res chain seq x y z
N MET A 1 3.50 20.51 -65.23
CA MET A 1 2.22 20.09 -64.64
C MET A 1 2.46 19.86 -63.16
N ASN A 2 1.71 20.50 -62.27
CA ASN A 2 1.80 20.20 -60.84
C ASN A 2 1.11 18.86 -60.62
N ASN A 3 1.89 17.78 -60.56
CA ASN A 3 1.37 16.47 -60.20
C ASN A 3 0.87 16.54 -58.75
N ILE A 4 -0.41 16.22 -58.56
CA ILE A 4 -1.08 16.16 -57.26
C ILE A 4 -1.46 14.70 -57.02
N ILE A 5 -1.23 14.20 -55.80
CA ILE A 5 -1.66 12.88 -55.36
C ILE A 5 -2.43 13.04 -54.05
N ASN A 6 -3.61 12.43 -53.94
CA ASN A 6 -4.28 12.28 -52.66
C ASN A 6 -3.80 10.97 -52.03
N ALA A 7 -3.00 11.07 -50.98
CA ALA A 7 -2.43 9.93 -50.27
C ALA A 7 -3.17 9.70 -48.94
N ILE A 8 -3.45 8.44 -48.62
CA ILE A 8 -4.18 8.07 -47.40
C ILE A 8 -3.18 7.76 -46.29
N LEU A 9 -3.21 8.51 -45.19
CA LEU A 9 -2.46 8.20 -43.99
C LEU A 9 -3.38 7.51 -42.98
N LYS A 10 -3.16 6.21 -42.77
CA LYS A 10 -3.93 5.39 -41.83
C LYS A 10 -3.52 5.67 -40.39
N SER A 11 -4.48 6.08 -39.57
CA SER A 11 -4.26 6.56 -38.18
C SER A 11 -3.58 5.54 -37.29
N LYS A 12 -3.95 4.27 -37.40
CA LYS A 12 -3.45 3.19 -36.54
C LYS A 12 -2.27 2.43 -37.13
N GLU A 13 -1.77 2.83 -38.28
CA GLU A 13 -0.72 2.10 -39.00
C GLU A 13 0.68 2.67 -38.76
N HIS A 14 1.67 1.85 -39.12
CA HIS A 14 3.09 2.13 -38.99
C HIS A 14 3.48 3.51 -39.55
N ALA A 15 2.96 3.84 -40.74
CA ALA A 15 3.25 5.11 -41.39
C ALA A 15 3.00 6.30 -40.45
N ASN A 16 1.81 6.37 -39.86
CA ASN A 16 1.39 7.48 -39.00
C ASN A 16 2.09 7.45 -37.63
N LEU A 17 2.07 6.30 -36.96
CA LEU A 17 2.46 6.19 -35.56
C LEU A 17 3.98 6.19 -35.35
N ASP A 18 4.75 5.74 -36.35
CA ASP A 18 6.20 5.54 -36.22
C ASP A 18 6.99 6.46 -37.15
N SER A 19 6.83 6.31 -38.46
CA SER A 19 7.68 7.03 -39.42
C SER A 19 7.30 8.51 -39.55
N PHE A 20 6.00 8.82 -39.67
CA PHE A 20 5.50 10.17 -39.86
C PHE A 20 5.62 11.00 -38.57
N SER A 21 5.24 10.44 -37.43
CA SER A 21 5.42 11.04 -36.10
C SER A 21 6.88 11.42 -35.83
N PHE A 22 7.82 10.52 -36.12
CA PHE A 22 9.24 10.76 -35.90
C PHE A 22 9.84 11.77 -36.89
N ARG A 23 9.35 11.83 -38.13
CA ARG A 23 9.88 12.73 -39.17
C ARG A 23 9.31 14.13 -39.10
N TYR A 24 8.09 14.29 -38.61
CA TYR A 24 7.37 15.55 -38.65
C TYR A 24 6.90 16.07 -37.30
N GLY A 25 7.06 15.28 -36.23
CA GLY A 25 6.64 15.65 -34.88
C GLY A 25 5.14 15.76 -34.74
N TYR A 26 4.40 14.96 -35.51
CA TYR A 26 2.93 14.99 -35.54
C TYR A 26 2.40 13.64 -36.01
N TYR A 27 1.27 13.19 -35.47
CA TYR A 27 0.51 12.04 -35.98
C TYR A 27 -0.98 12.35 -35.90
N PHE A 28 -1.77 11.74 -36.78
CA PHE A 28 -3.22 11.95 -36.85
C PHE A 28 -3.96 10.92 -36.01
N LEU A 29 -5.03 11.34 -35.34
CA LEU A 29 -5.88 10.44 -34.54
C LEU A 29 -6.89 9.67 -35.41
N GLU A 30 -7.19 10.18 -36.60
CA GLU A 30 -8.12 9.60 -37.57
C GLU A 30 -7.46 9.45 -38.94
N ASP A 31 -7.97 8.52 -39.74
CA ASP A 31 -7.50 8.32 -41.11
C ASP A 31 -7.60 9.64 -41.88
N THR A 32 -6.49 10.09 -42.45
CA THR A 32 -6.39 11.43 -43.03
C THR A 32 -5.91 11.38 -44.46
N ASN A 33 -6.56 12.14 -45.34
CA ASN A 33 -6.10 12.36 -46.70
C ASN A 33 -5.09 13.51 -46.73
N LEU A 34 -3.87 13.21 -47.17
CA LEU A 34 -2.83 14.20 -47.40
C LEU A 34 -2.79 14.56 -48.89
N ASN A 35 -2.99 15.84 -49.17
CA ASN A 35 -2.88 16.39 -50.53
C ASN A 35 -1.40 16.64 -50.83
N PHE A 36 -0.79 15.74 -51.58
CA PHE A 36 0.57 15.86 -52.06
C PHE A 36 0.63 16.73 -53.31
N PHE A 37 1.55 17.68 -53.35
CA PHE A 37 1.83 18.53 -54.50
C PHE A 37 3.33 18.58 -54.79
N ASN A 38 3.72 19.03 -55.99
CA ASN A 38 5.09 18.94 -56.51
C ASN A 38 5.60 17.49 -56.46
N VAL A 39 4.76 16.56 -56.92
CA VAL A 39 5.04 15.12 -56.82
C VAL A 39 5.99 14.66 -57.92
N THR A 40 7.06 14.00 -57.50
CA THR A 40 8.02 13.33 -58.38
C THR A 40 8.19 11.88 -57.93
N GLU A 41 7.86 10.92 -58.79
CA GLU A 41 8.13 9.52 -58.53
C GLU A 41 9.64 9.26 -58.58
N PHE A 42 10.14 8.41 -57.68
CA PHE A 42 11.51 7.93 -57.71
C PHE A 42 11.54 6.40 -57.69
N LYS A 43 12.52 5.84 -58.39
CA LYS A 43 12.80 4.41 -58.36
C LYS A 43 13.98 4.16 -57.44
N ASP A 44 13.82 3.20 -56.54
CA ASP A 44 14.88 2.71 -55.69
C ASP A 44 14.81 1.18 -55.69
N LYS A 45 15.95 0.53 -55.95
CA LYS A 45 16.05 -0.94 -56.07
C LYS A 45 15.81 -1.62 -54.72
N GLU A 46 15.95 -0.90 -53.61
CA GLU A 46 15.76 -1.42 -52.26
C GLU A 46 14.29 -1.37 -51.80
N ILE A 47 13.37 -0.73 -52.55
CA ILE A 47 11.94 -0.77 -52.24
C ILE A 47 11.43 -2.21 -52.43
N ARG A 48 11.11 -2.87 -51.31
CA ARG A 48 10.49 -4.19 -51.31
C ARG A 48 9.10 -4.13 -51.94
N ASP A 49 8.67 -5.23 -52.56
CA ASP A 49 7.37 -5.35 -53.23
C ASP A 49 7.10 -4.23 -54.23
N SER A 50 8.08 -3.92 -55.09
CA SER A 50 7.98 -2.84 -56.09
C SER A 50 6.88 -3.06 -57.13
N ASP A 51 6.31 -4.26 -57.20
CA ASP A 51 5.07 -4.58 -57.91
C ASP A 51 3.85 -3.91 -57.25
N LYS A 52 3.82 -3.85 -55.91
CA LYS A 52 2.72 -3.32 -55.08
C LYS A 52 2.96 -1.91 -54.54
N LYS A 53 4.21 -1.48 -54.41
CA LYS A 53 4.62 -0.21 -53.79
C LYS A 53 5.37 0.67 -54.79
N TYR A 54 5.33 1.98 -54.57
CA TYR A 54 6.09 2.95 -55.34
C TYR A 54 6.51 4.13 -54.46
N GLY A 55 7.63 4.76 -54.82
CA GLY A 55 8.22 5.87 -54.06
C GLY A 55 7.89 7.22 -54.69
N VAL A 56 7.43 8.18 -53.89
CA VAL A 56 7.21 9.55 -54.34
C VAL A 56 7.90 10.55 -53.43
N ARG A 57 8.51 11.58 -54.03
CA ARG A 57 8.88 12.81 -53.34
C ARG A 57 7.74 13.79 -53.51
N ALA A 58 7.26 14.36 -52.41
CA ALA A 58 6.14 15.28 -52.43
C ALA A 58 6.26 16.36 -51.37
N SER A 59 5.61 17.49 -51.64
CA SER A 59 5.31 18.52 -50.64
C SER A 59 3.88 18.33 -50.11
N PHE A 60 3.66 18.64 -48.85
CA PHE A 60 2.35 18.56 -48.19
C PHE A 60 2.23 19.59 -47.07
N ASN A 61 1.01 19.86 -46.62
CA ASN A 61 0.75 20.77 -45.51
C ASN A 61 0.32 19.98 -44.26
N LEU A 62 0.76 20.43 -43.10
CA LEU A 62 0.23 19.97 -41.80
C LEU A 62 -0.76 20.99 -41.27
N PRO A 63 -1.80 20.57 -40.52
CA PRO A 63 -2.82 21.48 -39.96
C PRO A 63 -2.24 22.65 -39.15
N ASN A 64 -1.09 22.45 -38.50
CA ASN A 64 -0.47 23.42 -37.59
C ASN A 64 0.81 24.06 -38.16
N LYS A 65 1.08 23.94 -39.47
CA LYS A 65 2.26 24.57 -40.09
C LYS A 65 1.88 25.35 -41.34
N ASN A 66 2.24 26.63 -41.33
CA ASN A 66 2.02 27.55 -42.46
C ASN A 66 2.98 27.32 -43.63
N LYS A 67 4.06 26.53 -43.43
CA LYS A 67 5.03 26.21 -44.48
C LYS A 67 4.85 24.78 -44.95
N PRO A 68 4.80 24.55 -46.28
CA PRO A 68 4.88 23.22 -46.85
C PRO A 68 6.07 22.43 -46.30
N LEU A 69 5.82 21.17 -45.96
CA LEU A 69 6.85 20.21 -45.62
C LEU A 69 7.12 19.33 -46.83
N GLN A 70 8.35 18.83 -46.94
CA GLN A 70 8.75 17.89 -47.97
C GLN A 70 9.07 16.52 -47.36
N GLY A 71 8.86 15.47 -48.15
CA GLY A 71 9.11 14.10 -47.75
C GLY A 71 9.30 13.16 -48.92
N LYS A 72 9.94 12.03 -48.64
CA LYS A 72 9.88 10.84 -49.49
C LYS A 72 8.91 9.86 -48.84
N PHE A 73 7.93 9.42 -49.61
CA PHE A 73 6.86 8.54 -49.16
C PHE A 73 6.88 7.27 -49.98
N ILE A 74 6.64 6.14 -49.31
CA ILE A 74 6.36 4.88 -49.99
C ILE A 74 4.86 4.65 -49.93
N LEU A 75 4.24 4.52 -51.10
CA LEU A 75 2.79 4.39 -51.24
C LEU A 75 2.42 3.01 -51.80
N LEU A 76 1.24 2.50 -51.42
CA LEU A 76 0.61 1.37 -52.09
C LEU A 76 0.03 1.81 -53.44
N LYS A 77 0.30 1.06 -54.51
CA LYS A 77 -0.25 1.34 -55.85
C LYS A 77 -1.77 1.16 -55.93
N SER A 78 -2.36 0.36 -55.05
CA SER A 78 -3.80 0.04 -55.09
C SER A 78 -4.69 1.23 -54.69
N ASN A 79 -4.22 2.07 -53.76
CA ASN A 79 -5.05 3.11 -53.15
C ASN A 79 -4.27 4.33 -52.64
N ASN A 80 -2.98 4.44 -52.96
CA ASN A 80 -2.09 5.52 -52.50
C ASN A 80 -1.99 5.64 -50.97
N SER A 81 -2.20 4.56 -50.22
CA SER A 81 -1.97 4.59 -48.78
C SER A 81 -0.49 4.69 -48.47
N ILE A 82 -0.13 5.52 -47.51
CA ILE A 82 1.24 5.73 -47.07
C ILE A 82 1.66 4.54 -46.21
N VAL A 83 2.75 3.88 -46.62
CA VAL A 83 3.34 2.73 -45.92
C VAL A 83 4.42 3.17 -44.94
N THR A 84 5.30 4.07 -45.37
CA THR A 84 6.37 4.63 -44.53
C THR A 84 6.89 5.95 -45.10
N VAL A 85 7.55 6.73 -44.24
CA VAL A 85 8.16 8.02 -44.56
C VAL A 85 9.68 7.94 -44.41
N ILE A 86 10.39 8.40 -45.44
CA ILE A 86 11.85 8.31 -45.56
C ILE A 86 12.44 9.73 -45.53
N ARG A 87 13.54 9.90 -44.79
CA ARG A 87 14.28 11.16 -44.76
C ARG A 87 14.95 11.46 -46.11
N GLU A 88 15.02 12.74 -46.45
CA GLU A 88 15.82 13.19 -47.58
C GLU A 88 17.33 13.09 -47.30
N GLY A 89 18.09 12.55 -48.27
CA GLY A 89 19.55 12.37 -48.18
C GLY A 89 20.03 11.11 -47.46
N SER A 90 19.12 10.26 -46.95
CA SER A 90 19.45 8.98 -46.32
C SER A 90 19.21 7.81 -47.28
N THR A 91 19.90 6.68 -47.09
CA THR A 91 19.66 5.47 -47.88
C THR A 91 18.35 4.80 -47.44
N PHE A 92 17.61 4.23 -48.40
CA PHE A 92 16.31 3.58 -48.13
C PHE A 92 16.45 2.54 -47.02
N ARG A 93 17.44 1.65 -47.11
CA ARG A 93 17.67 0.59 -46.12
C ARG A 93 17.91 1.10 -44.69
N THR A 94 18.64 2.21 -44.52
CA THR A 94 18.92 2.78 -43.18
C THR A 94 17.65 3.35 -42.56
N GLU A 95 16.84 4.01 -43.38
CA GLU A 95 15.57 4.60 -42.97
C GLU A 95 14.51 3.54 -42.68
N GLU A 96 14.41 2.50 -43.52
CA GLU A 96 13.54 1.34 -43.31
C GLU A 96 13.88 0.65 -41.98
N LEU A 97 15.17 0.40 -41.72
CA LEU A 97 15.62 -0.20 -40.46
C LEU A 97 15.22 0.64 -39.25
N LEU A 98 15.41 1.97 -39.33
CA LEU A 98 15.04 2.88 -38.25
C LEU A 98 13.53 2.88 -38.01
N SER A 99 12.73 2.99 -39.07
CA SER A 99 11.26 2.96 -38.97
C SER A 99 10.75 1.64 -38.40
N GLU A 100 11.27 0.49 -38.84
CA GLU A 100 10.89 -0.81 -38.28
C GLU A 100 11.36 -0.98 -36.82
N THR A 101 12.50 -0.39 -36.45
CA THR A 101 12.94 -0.37 -35.04
C THR A 101 11.96 0.39 -34.16
N LEU A 102 11.57 1.62 -34.56
CA LEU A 102 10.58 2.42 -33.83
C LEU A 102 9.24 1.70 -33.73
N ARG A 103 8.80 1.07 -34.82
CA ARG A 103 7.58 0.25 -34.85
C ARG A 103 7.62 -0.88 -33.83
N LYS A 104 8.73 -1.63 -33.79
CA LYS A 104 8.88 -2.75 -32.87
C LYS A 104 8.85 -2.27 -31.43
N LEU A 105 9.64 -1.26 -31.08
CA LEU A 105 9.64 -0.66 -29.74
C LEU A 105 8.25 -0.18 -29.31
N ARG A 106 7.45 0.37 -30.23
CA ARG A 106 6.08 0.77 -29.94
C ARG A 106 5.16 -0.43 -29.73
N ILE A 107 5.25 -1.46 -30.56
CA ILE A 107 4.45 -2.69 -30.41
C ILE A 107 4.77 -3.39 -29.09
N ASP A 108 6.05 -3.39 -28.69
CA ASP A 108 6.53 -3.96 -27.43
C ASP A 108 6.16 -3.08 -26.20
N GLY A 109 5.68 -1.85 -26.43
CA GLY A 109 5.24 -0.91 -25.38
C GLY A 109 6.37 -0.09 -24.73
N ASP A 110 7.59 -0.17 -25.27
CA ASP A 110 8.76 0.58 -24.78
C ASP A 110 8.67 2.06 -25.11
N ILE A 111 8.01 2.41 -26.22
CA ILE A 111 7.75 3.79 -26.65
C ILE A 111 6.31 3.96 -27.15
N THR A 112 5.90 5.22 -27.27
CA THR A 112 4.61 5.69 -27.76
C THR A 112 4.81 6.64 -28.95
N PRO A 113 3.77 6.92 -29.74
CA PRO A 113 3.84 7.96 -30.78
C PRO A 113 4.27 9.33 -30.24
N ASP A 114 3.93 9.65 -28.99
CA ASP A 114 4.35 10.90 -28.35
C ASP A 114 5.85 10.94 -28.07
N ASP A 115 6.48 9.80 -27.81
CA ASP A 115 7.95 9.71 -27.70
C ASP A 115 8.62 10.01 -29.04
N ASN A 116 8.03 9.59 -30.16
CA ASN A 116 8.50 9.95 -31.50
C ASN A 116 8.40 11.46 -31.75
N VAL A 117 7.31 12.10 -31.28
CA VAL A 117 7.14 13.56 -31.33
C VAL A 117 8.16 14.28 -30.44
N GLU A 118 8.43 13.76 -29.24
CA GLU A 118 9.46 14.27 -28.33
C GLU A 118 10.85 14.21 -28.99
N MET A 119 11.19 13.06 -29.59
CA MET A 119 12.46 12.87 -30.29
C MET A 119 12.61 13.85 -31.46
N TYR A 120 11.55 14.09 -32.23
CA TYR A 120 11.54 15.12 -33.27
C TYR A 120 11.87 16.51 -32.71
N LYS A 121 11.22 16.91 -31.60
CA LYS A 121 11.45 18.21 -30.94
C LYS A 121 12.88 18.36 -30.42
N LYS A 122 13.48 17.25 -29.95
CA LYS A 122 14.88 17.16 -29.51
C LYS A 122 15.88 17.04 -30.66
N ASN A 123 15.42 17.13 -31.91
CA ASN A 123 16.25 17.04 -33.11
C ASN A 123 16.99 15.70 -33.26
N ILE A 124 16.44 14.62 -32.69
CA ILE A 124 16.94 13.25 -32.83
C ILE A 124 16.47 12.72 -34.19
N ARG A 125 17.41 12.36 -35.07
CA ARG A 125 17.08 12.07 -36.47
C ARG A 125 17.57 10.72 -37.00
N ASN A 126 18.56 10.12 -36.37
CA ASN A 126 19.21 8.89 -36.84
C ASN A 126 19.14 7.78 -35.79
N HIS A 127 19.47 6.57 -36.22
CA HIS A 127 19.37 5.37 -35.38
C HIS A 127 20.25 5.41 -34.14
N VAL A 128 21.47 5.98 -34.24
CA VAL A 128 22.41 6.08 -33.11
C VAL A 128 21.87 7.04 -32.04
N ASP A 129 21.36 8.20 -32.45
CA ASP A 129 20.79 9.18 -31.52
C ASP A 129 19.53 8.65 -30.84
N VAL A 130 18.70 7.86 -31.56
CA VAL A 130 17.54 7.18 -30.99
C VAL A 130 17.98 6.17 -29.93
N ILE A 131 18.95 5.30 -30.24
CA ILE A 131 19.46 4.31 -29.27
C ILE A 131 19.99 5.01 -28.02
N LYS A 132 20.79 6.07 -28.18
CA LYS A 132 21.34 6.83 -27.05
C LYS A 132 20.22 7.43 -26.19
N HIS A 133 19.28 8.12 -26.83
CA HIS A 133 18.17 8.76 -26.13
C HIS A 133 17.28 7.77 -25.37
N LEU A 134 16.94 6.65 -25.99
CA LEU A 134 16.11 5.63 -25.38
C LEU A 134 16.86 4.88 -24.27
N SER A 135 18.16 4.65 -24.42
CA SER A 135 18.99 4.05 -23.36
C SER A 135 18.98 4.91 -22.10
N ASP A 136 19.13 6.23 -22.25
CA ASP A 136 19.07 7.18 -21.14
C ASP A 136 17.66 7.18 -20.50
N LYS A 137 16.61 7.29 -21.32
CA LYS A 137 15.21 7.36 -20.85
C LYS A 137 14.77 6.08 -20.14
N ILE A 138 15.06 4.91 -20.71
CA ILE A 138 14.72 3.61 -20.13
C ILE A 138 15.53 3.38 -18.85
N GLY A 139 16.82 3.75 -18.85
CA GLY A 139 17.67 3.71 -17.66
C GLY A 139 17.07 4.54 -16.52
N SER A 140 16.74 5.80 -16.78
CA SER A 140 16.13 6.69 -15.78
C SER A 140 14.78 6.18 -15.27
N LYS A 141 13.93 5.62 -16.14
CA LYS A 141 12.63 5.08 -15.73
C LYS A 141 12.77 3.87 -14.80
N LYS A 142 13.72 2.97 -15.06
CA LYS A 142 13.99 1.82 -14.17
C LYS A 142 14.50 2.26 -12.80
N VAL A 143 15.34 3.29 -12.75
CA VAL A 143 15.81 3.87 -11.48
C VAL A 143 14.65 4.46 -10.67
N GLN A 144 13.77 5.24 -11.31
CA GLN A 144 12.59 5.80 -10.63
C GLN A 144 11.67 4.72 -10.05
N ILE A 145 11.41 3.65 -10.81
CA ILE A 145 10.59 2.53 -10.31
C ILE A 145 11.24 1.89 -9.08
N ALA A 146 12.57 1.67 -9.11
CA ALA A 146 13.29 1.10 -7.98
C ALA A 146 13.27 2.04 -6.75
N GLU A 147 13.38 3.35 -6.95
CA GLU A 147 13.24 4.36 -5.89
C GLU A 147 11.85 4.36 -5.27
N GLU A 148 10.78 4.31 -6.09
CA GLU A 148 9.40 4.23 -5.60
C GLU A 148 9.15 2.95 -4.79
N GLU A 149 9.65 1.81 -5.26
CA GLU A 149 9.55 0.55 -4.52
C GLU A 149 10.33 0.58 -3.20
N ALA A 150 11.52 1.17 -3.20
CA ALA A 150 12.32 1.36 -1.99
C ALA A 150 11.60 2.28 -0.99
N ASN A 151 11.04 3.40 -1.45
CA ASN A 151 10.29 4.34 -0.60
C ASN A 151 9.06 3.68 0.04
N LYS A 152 8.30 2.88 -0.72
CA LYS A 152 7.16 2.11 -0.18
C LYS A 152 7.59 1.11 0.90
N LYS A 153 8.76 0.47 0.76
CA LYS A 153 9.29 -0.44 1.78
C LYS A 153 9.74 0.31 3.03
N ILE A 154 10.41 1.45 2.88
CA ILE A 154 10.84 2.30 3.99
C ILE A 154 9.64 2.75 4.81
N GLU A 155 8.56 3.21 4.15
CA GLU A 155 7.33 3.64 4.83
C GLU A 155 6.70 2.50 5.64
N LYS A 156 6.60 1.29 5.08
CA LYS A 156 6.09 0.11 5.80
C LYS A 156 6.93 -0.23 7.03
N ILE A 157 8.25 -0.17 6.92
CA ILE A 157 9.17 -0.42 8.04
C ILE A 157 9.01 0.65 9.13
N ALA A 158 8.90 1.92 8.75
CA ALA A 158 8.68 3.01 9.70
C ALA A 158 7.38 2.83 10.50
N ILE A 159 6.29 2.41 9.85
CA ILE A 159 5.02 2.10 10.52
C ILE A 159 5.20 0.92 11.50
N ALA A 160 5.86 -0.15 11.06
CA ALA A 160 6.09 -1.33 11.91
C ALA A 160 6.93 -1.00 13.15
N LEU A 161 7.98 -0.18 12.99
CA LEU A 161 8.80 0.29 14.10
C LEU A 161 7.98 1.10 15.10
N ARG A 162 7.12 2.01 14.63
CA ARG A 162 6.26 2.81 15.52
C ARG A 162 5.31 1.94 16.35
N ILE A 163 4.69 0.94 15.71
CA ILE A 163 3.82 -0.02 16.40
C ILE A 163 4.61 -0.82 17.44
N THR A 164 5.84 -1.23 17.10
CA THR A 164 6.69 -2.04 17.98
C THR A 164 7.17 -1.24 19.18
N ALA A 165 7.59 0.00 18.98
CA ALA A 165 7.94 0.93 20.07
C ALA A 165 6.75 1.11 21.04
N GLN A 166 5.55 1.37 20.51
CA GLN A 166 4.37 1.55 21.34
C GLN A 166 3.97 0.28 22.11
N ARG A 167 4.22 -0.91 21.54
CA ARG A 167 4.04 -2.18 22.26
C ARG A 167 5.06 -2.36 23.38
N ALA A 168 6.31 -1.95 23.16
CA ALA A 168 7.35 -1.99 24.19
C ALA A 168 6.99 -1.07 25.37
N ASP A 169 6.57 0.17 25.09
CA ASP A 169 6.14 1.13 26.12
C ASP A 169 4.95 0.58 26.94
N ASN A 170 3.96 -0.01 26.26
CA ASN A 170 2.81 -0.61 26.94
C ASN A 170 3.19 -1.84 27.78
N ALA A 171 4.14 -2.65 27.32
CA ALA A 171 4.61 -3.81 28.07
C ALA A 171 5.35 -3.37 29.34
N GLU A 172 6.16 -2.31 29.26
CA GLU A 172 6.87 -1.75 30.42
C GLU A 172 5.89 -1.22 31.49
N LEU A 173 4.80 -0.56 31.06
CA LEU A 173 3.73 -0.14 31.97
C LEU A 173 3.05 -1.33 32.67
N ARG A 174 2.71 -2.40 31.92
CA ARG A 174 2.10 -3.61 32.50
C ARG A 174 3.02 -4.29 33.51
N VAL A 175 4.32 -4.38 33.22
CA VAL A 175 5.31 -4.97 34.15
C VAL A 175 5.29 -4.21 35.47
N LYS A 176 5.30 -2.88 35.42
CA LYS A 176 5.24 -2.04 36.62
C LYS A 176 3.95 -2.25 37.43
N GLU A 177 2.79 -2.34 36.77
CA GLU A 177 1.51 -2.60 37.45
C GLU A 177 1.51 -3.95 38.19
N VAL A 178 2.05 -4.99 37.55
CA VAL A 178 2.15 -6.33 38.14
C VAL A 178 3.12 -6.35 39.33
N GLU A 179 4.26 -5.66 39.22
CA GLU A 179 5.21 -5.51 40.34
C GLU A 179 4.58 -4.82 41.55
N GLU A 180 3.80 -3.75 41.32
CA GLU A 180 3.07 -3.06 42.39
C GLU A 180 1.98 -3.95 43.03
N GLU A 181 1.25 -4.74 42.24
CA GLU A 181 0.25 -5.67 42.78
C GLU A 181 0.90 -6.81 43.58
N LEU A 182 2.04 -7.33 43.12
CA LEU A 182 2.81 -8.36 43.81
C LEU A 182 3.33 -7.88 45.16
N GLU A 183 3.86 -6.65 45.24
CA GLU A 183 4.33 -6.08 46.51
C GLU A 183 3.18 -5.85 47.50
N ARG A 184 2.02 -5.39 47.02
CA ARG A 184 0.81 -5.28 47.86
C ARG A 184 0.38 -6.65 48.39
N PHE A 185 0.41 -7.68 47.55
CA PHE A 185 0.09 -9.04 47.96
C PHE A 185 1.03 -9.55 49.05
N ARG A 186 2.35 -9.39 48.87
CA ARG A 186 3.37 -9.78 49.88
C ARG A 186 3.24 -9.01 51.19
N ALA A 187 2.86 -7.73 51.15
CA ALA A 187 2.61 -6.94 52.35
C ALA A 187 1.38 -7.45 53.13
N GLN A 188 0.33 -7.84 52.41
CA GLN A 188 -0.88 -8.45 52.99
C GLN A 188 -0.57 -9.79 53.65
N GLU A 189 0.20 -10.65 52.98
CA GLU A 189 0.62 -11.95 53.51
C GLU A 189 1.44 -11.81 54.81
N ARG A 190 2.42 -10.90 54.84
CA ARG A 190 3.21 -10.58 56.05
C ARG A 190 2.33 -10.12 57.21
N SER A 191 1.33 -9.29 56.93
CA SER A 191 0.41 -8.77 57.95
C SER A 191 -0.49 -9.86 58.53
N ALA A 192 -1.01 -10.75 57.66
CA ALA A 192 -1.82 -11.89 58.09
C ALA A 192 -1.02 -12.83 59.02
N ASN A 193 0.21 -13.17 58.62
CA ASN A 193 1.10 -14.03 59.40
C ASN A 193 1.45 -13.41 60.77
N ALA A 194 1.71 -12.11 60.83
CA ALA A 194 1.97 -11.39 62.10
C ALA A 194 0.77 -11.41 63.05
N GLN A 195 -0.45 -11.49 62.54
CA GLN A 195 -1.70 -11.59 63.33
C GLN A 195 -2.09 -13.04 63.65
N GLY A 196 -1.23 -14.02 63.36
CA GLY A 196 -1.51 -15.43 63.60
C GLY A 196 -2.58 -16.02 62.68
N SER A 197 -2.74 -15.44 61.48
CA SER A 197 -3.68 -15.87 60.43
C SER A 197 -2.95 -16.19 59.12
N THR A 198 -3.57 -17.00 58.27
CA THR A 198 -3.07 -17.34 56.94
C THR A 198 -4.03 -16.77 55.90
N GLN A 199 -3.45 -16.24 54.82
CA GLN A 199 -4.22 -15.80 53.67
C GLN A 199 -4.56 -17.01 52.78
N THR A 200 -5.84 -17.30 52.60
CA THR A 200 -6.34 -18.35 51.70
C THR A 200 -6.86 -17.70 50.42
N LEU A 201 -6.45 -18.24 49.26
CA LEU A 201 -6.99 -17.83 47.96
C LEU A 201 -8.11 -18.78 47.54
N GLU A 202 -9.28 -18.22 47.30
CA GLU A 202 -10.44 -18.95 46.79
C GLU A 202 -10.28 -19.32 45.31
N ARG A 203 -11.09 -20.28 44.85
CA ARG A 203 -11.11 -20.70 43.44
C ARG A 203 -11.57 -19.55 42.53
N VAL A 204 -11.10 -19.59 41.29
CA VAL A 204 -11.49 -18.62 40.26
C VAL A 204 -12.98 -18.73 39.95
N LYS A 205 -13.68 -17.59 39.96
CA LYS A 205 -15.09 -17.49 39.55
C LYS A 205 -15.33 -16.18 38.80
N ILE A 206 -16.36 -16.13 37.95
CA ILE A 206 -16.81 -14.86 37.36
C ILE A 206 -17.59 -14.06 38.41
N LEU A 207 -17.24 -12.77 38.56
CA LEU A 207 -17.95 -11.83 39.43
C LEU A 207 -19.14 -11.23 38.69
N GLU A 208 -20.37 -11.57 39.07
CA GLU A 208 -21.59 -11.10 38.41
C GLU A 208 -22.06 -9.73 38.92
N ALA A 209 -21.94 -9.49 40.22
CA ALA A 209 -22.40 -8.24 40.81
C ALA A 209 -21.63 -7.89 42.09
N VAL A 210 -21.59 -6.59 42.39
CA VAL A 210 -21.06 -6.04 43.63
C VAL A 210 -22.11 -5.15 44.28
N ASN A 211 -22.65 -5.59 45.41
CA ASN A 211 -23.64 -4.84 46.17
C ASN A 211 -22.95 -4.15 47.36
N THR A 212 -23.28 -2.88 47.59
CA THR A 212 -22.72 -2.10 48.70
C THR A 212 -23.74 -1.97 49.82
N GLU A 213 -23.25 -1.77 51.05
CA GLU A 213 -24.07 -1.52 52.24
C GLU A 213 -25.04 -2.67 52.59
N VAL A 214 -24.69 -3.90 52.22
CA VAL A 214 -25.49 -5.08 52.53
C VAL A 214 -25.32 -5.43 54.01
N MET A 215 -26.42 -5.47 54.75
CA MET A 215 -26.41 -5.88 56.14
C MET A 215 -26.23 -7.40 56.25
N HIS A 216 -25.05 -7.83 56.72
CA HIS A 216 -24.73 -9.23 56.96
C HIS A 216 -24.23 -9.41 58.40
N ARG A 217 -24.93 -10.24 59.18
CA ARG A 217 -24.60 -10.55 60.59
C ARG A 217 -24.32 -9.31 61.44
N GLY A 218 -25.20 -8.31 61.32
CA GLY A 218 -25.15 -7.08 62.11
C GLY A 218 -24.08 -6.08 61.70
N SER A 219 -23.43 -6.25 60.55
CA SER A 219 -22.46 -5.28 60.01
C SER A 219 -22.76 -4.96 58.55
N SER A 220 -22.58 -3.69 58.17
CA SER A 220 -22.63 -3.27 56.77
C SER A 220 -21.42 -3.85 56.02
N CYS A 221 -21.69 -4.51 54.90
CA CYS A 221 -20.72 -5.25 54.12
C CYS A 221 -20.81 -4.89 52.63
N THR A 222 -19.68 -5.08 51.94
CA THR A 222 -19.66 -5.27 50.49
C THR A 222 -19.95 -6.72 50.20
N GLU A 223 -20.90 -6.99 49.31
CA GLU A 223 -21.27 -8.33 48.86
C GLU A 223 -20.81 -8.53 47.41
N LEU A 224 -20.11 -9.64 47.17
CA LEU A 224 -19.79 -10.14 45.84
C LEU A 224 -20.76 -11.29 45.50
N VAL A 225 -21.38 -11.22 44.33
CA VAL A 225 -22.21 -12.30 43.77
C VAL A 225 -21.43 -12.97 42.65
N MET A 226 -21.13 -14.26 42.82
CA MET A 226 -20.39 -15.06 41.84
C MET A 226 -21.34 -15.80 40.90
N GLU A 227 -20.85 -16.25 39.75
CA GLU A 227 -21.61 -16.98 38.71
C GLU A 227 -22.35 -18.23 39.21
N ASP A 228 -21.80 -18.91 40.22
CA ASP A 228 -22.43 -20.08 40.83
C ASP A 228 -23.41 -19.71 41.96
N SER A 229 -23.84 -18.46 41.99
CA SER A 229 -24.67 -17.85 43.04
C SER A 229 -24.01 -17.81 44.44
N THR A 230 -22.70 -18.12 44.56
CA THR A 230 -21.97 -17.93 45.82
C THR A 230 -21.94 -16.45 46.17
N ARG A 231 -22.20 -16.15 47.45
CA ARG A 231 -22.15 -14.79 47.97
C ARG A 231 -21.01 -14.66 48.97
N LEU A 232 -20.14 -13.68 48.74
CA LEU A 232 -19.03 -13.37 49.65
C LEU A 232 -19.22 -11.99 50.26
N TYR A 233 -18.91 -11.85 51.54
CA TYR A 233 -19.12 -10.64 52.33
C TYR A 233 -17.81 -10.10 52.90
N MET A 234 -17.64 -8.78 52.89
CA MET A 234 -16.53 -8.10 53.56
C MET A 234 -17.06 -6.92 54.34
N LYS A 235 -16.80 -6.89 55.66
CA LYS A 235 -17.21 -5.78 56.53
C LYS A 235 -16.45 -4.51 56.17
N THR A 236 -17.16 -3.48 55.73
CA THR A 236 -16.54 -2.23 55.24
C THR A 236 -15.83 -1.49 56.37
N ILE A 237 -16.49 -1.32 57.52
CA ILE A 237 -15.93 -0.57 58.67
C ILE A 237 -14.65 -1.18 59.27
N THR A 238 -14.45 -2.49 59.12
CA THR A 238 -13.29 -3.19 59.66
C THR A 238 -12.20 -3.38 58.62
N PHE A 239 -12.56 -3.70 57.38
CA PHE A 239 -11.62 -4.22 56.38
C PHE A 239 -11.47 -3.35 55.14
N ASP A 240 -12.38 -2.40 54.89
CA ASP A 240 -12.39 -1.56 53.69
C ASP A 240 -12.94 -0.16 54.00
N ARG A 241 -12.29 0.52 54.97
CA ARG A 241 -12.78 1.80 55.53
C ARG A 241 -12.84 2.93 54.51
N ASP A 242 -11.95 2.89 53.52
CA ASP A 242 -11.85 3.85 52.42
C ASP A 242 -12.52 3.35 51.13
N LEU A 243 -13.20 2.19 51.18
CA LEU A 243 -13.92 1.57 50.08
C LEU A 243 -13.05 1.25 48.84
N GLN A 244 -11.73 1.16 48.99
CA GLN A 244 -10.83 0.86 47.86
C GLN A 244 -11.06 -0.54 47.29
N VAL A 245 -11.26 -1.54 48.15
CA VAL A 245 -11.51 -2.93 47.71
C VAL A 245 -12.89 -3.01 47.06
N THR A 246 -13.87 -2.30 47.60
CA THR A 246 -15.22 -2.18 47.01
C THR A 246 -15.19 -1.52 45.64
N ALA A 247 -14.45 -0.42 45.49
CA ALA A 247 -14.28 0.26 44.20
C ALA A 247 -13.57 -0.64 43.19
N LYS A 248 -12.51 -1.35 43.61
CA LYS A 248 -11.82 -2.35 42.77
C LYS A 248 -12.78 -3.46 42.35
N ALA A 249 -13.59 -4.01 43.25
CA ALA A 249 -14.54 -5.06 42.91
C ALA A 249 -15.54 -4.61 41.82
N LYS A 250 -16.05 -3.37 41.90
CA LYS A 250 -16.99 -2.82 40.93
C LYS A 250 -16.41 -2.77 39.51
N THR A 251 -15.11 -2.49 39.34
CA THR A 251 -14.47 -2.46 38.02
C THR A 251 -14.23 -3.86 37.43
N LEU A 252 -14.40 -4.91 38.24
CA LEU A 252 -14.15 -6.31 37.87
C LEU A 252 -15.43 -7.11 37.60
N VAL A 253 -16.61 -6.47 37.64
CA VAL A 253 -17.87 -7.11 37.25
C VAL A 253 -17.79 -7.64 35.81
N GLY A 254 -18.20 -8.89 35.61
CA GLY A 254 -18.12 -9.63 34.36
C GLY A 254 -16.76 -10.27 34.08
N ARG A 255 -15.75 -10.12 34.97
CA ARG A 255 -14.42 -10.73 34.81
C ARG A 255 -14.25 -11.93 35.74
N LYS A 256 -13.32 -12.82 35.38
CA LYS A 256 -12.82 -13.87 36.27
C LYS A 256 -11.97 -13.25 37.38
N VAL A 257 -12.29 -13.57 38.62
CA VAL A 257 -11.62 -13.05 39.80
C VAL A 257 -11.22 -14.18 40.75
N LYS A 258 -10.19 -13.91 41.57
CA LYS A 258 -9.93 -14.65 42.81
C LYS A 258 -10.18 -13.72 43.99
N THR A 259 -10.62 -14.28 45.11
CA THR A 259 -10.72 -13.56 46.37
C THR A 259 -9.77 -14.15 47.39
N SER A 260 -9.24 -13.31 48.27
CA SER A 260 -8.55 -13.78 49.46
C SER A 260 -9.45 -13.74 50.69
N CYS A 261 -9.20 -14.62 51.65
CA CYS A 261 -9.76 -14.54 53.00
C CYS A 261 -8.64 -14.70 54.04
N TRP A 262 -8.88 -14.26 55.26
CA TRP A 262 -7.96 -14.45 56.38
C TRP A 262 -8.56 -15.50 57.29
N ASP A 263 -7.94 -16.66 57.42
CA ASP A 263 -8.32 -17.70 58.39
C ASP A 263 -7.25 -17.76 59.50
N PRO A 264 -7.59 -17.85 60.79
CA PRO A 264 -6.58 -18.03 61.84
C PRO A 264 -5.78 -19.31 61.62
N ILE A 265 -4.46 -19.28 61.86
CA ILE A 265 -3.57 -20.44 61.63
C ILE A 265 -4.06 -21.69 62.38
N ARG A 266 -4.61 -21.49 63.59
CA ARG A 266 -5.12 -22.57 64.45
C ARG A 266 -6.56 -22.98 64.15
N GLU A 267 -7.26 -22.24 63.29
CA GLU A 267 -8.63 -22.52 62.86
C GLU A 267 -8.79 -22.27 61.35
N PRO A 268 -8.15 -23.08 60.48
CA PRO A 268 -8.27 -22.93 59.03
C PRO A 268 -9.73 -23.02 58.59
N GLY A 269 -10.12 -22.21 57.63
CA GLY A 269 -11.49 -22.19 57.13
C GLY A 269 -12.49 -21.39 57.98
N LYS A 270 -12.11 -20.88 59.15
CA LYS A 270 -13.05 -20.21 60.07
C LYS A 270 -13.85 -19.09 59.40
N TRP A 271 -13.23 -18.25 58.60
CA TRP A 271 -13.88 -17.10 57.97
C TRP A 271 -14.23 -17.38 56.51
N SER A 272 -13.37 -18.08 55.77
CA SER A 272 -13.63 -18.44 54.37
C SER A 272 -14.87 -19.34 54.22
N SER A 273 -15.05 -20.35 55.09
CA SER A 273 -16.25 -21.21 55.07
C SER A 273 -17.56 -20.48 55.40
N GLN A 274 -17.46 -19.31 56.05
CA GLN A 274 -18.60 -18.46 56.37
C GLN A 274 -18.90 -17.45 55.25
N GLY A 275 -18.19 -17.55 54.13
CA GLY A 275 -18.37 -16.66 52.98
C GLY A 275 -17.75 -15.28 53.21
N TYR A 276 -16.77 -15.12 54.11
CA TYR A 276 -16.04 -13.87 54.21
C TYR A 276 -14.92 -13.78 53.17
N PHE A 277 -14.67 -12.57 52.67
CA PHE A 277 -13.48 -12.26 51.87
C PHE A 277 -12.80 -10.99 52.39
N ARG A 278 -11.58 -10.78 51.93
CA ARG A 278 -10.69 -9.68 52.34
C ARG A 278 -10.27 -8.79 51.18
N ASN A 279 -10.04 -9.38 50.01
CA ASN A 279 -9.63 -8.67 48.80
C ASN A 279 -10.07 -9.43 47.55
N VAL A 280 -10.08 -8.74 46.41
CA VAL A 280 -10.39 -9.28 45.08
C VAL A 280 -9.27 -8.97 44.10
N TYR A 281 -8.93 -9.96 43.28
CA TYR A 281 -7.85 -9.90 42.29
C TYR A 281 -8.42 -10.27 40.93
N ALA A 282 -8.10 -9.46 39.93
CA ALA A 282 -8.42 -9.77 38.54
C ALA A 282 -7.44 -10.84 38.05
N LEU A 283 -7.91 -11.75 37.19
CA LEU A 283 -7.02 -12.63 36.45
C LEU A 283 -6.95 -12.20 35.00
N SER A 284 -5.75 -12.27 34.43
CA SER A 284 -5.54 -12.14 33.00
C SER A 284 -5.72 -13.50 32.30
N ASP A 285 -5.95 -13.49 30.99
CA ASP A 285 -6.06 -14.73 30.20
C ASP A 285 -4.75 -15.57 30.21
N GLU A 286 -3.63 -14.96 30.61
CA GLU A 286 -2.33 -15.63 30.80
C GLU A 286 -2.28 -16.43 32.12
N ASP A 287 -3.08 -16.07 33.13
CA ASP A 287 -3.15 -16.74 34.44
C ASP A 287 -4.08 -17.96 34.48
N LEU A 288 -4.73 -18.26 33.35
CA LEU A 288 -5.74 -19.31 33.18
C LEU A 288 -5.26 -20.48 32.32
N ASN A 289 -4.03 -20.41 31.80
CA ASN A 289 -3.31 -21.49 31.10
C ASN A 289 -2.23 -22.10 32.01
#